data_AF-A0A0D6R4Y9-F1
#
_entry.id   AF-A0A0D6R4Y9-F1
#
_cell.length_a   1.000
_cell.length_b   1.000
_cell.length_c   1.000
_cell.angle_alpha   90.00
_cell.angle_beta   90.00
_cell.angle_gamma   90.00
#
_symmetry.space_group_name_H-M   'P 1'
#
loop_
_entity.id
_entity.type
_entity.pdbx_description
1 polymer ?
#
loop_
_entity_poly.entity_id
_entity_poly.type
_entity_poly.pdbx_seq_one_letter_code
_entity_poly.pdbx_strand_id
1 'polypeptide(L)'
;MKSPTMEGLRESGSSASSTGVIGAIHISNGCMDLTDKVHQLPCVIKYNGPCPVSDYFKPKITGVVVDELESKEASFRGRKLEGATLSIPENYCGFVLEKMKTEELLFLSQKIIVDLSSKR
;
A
#
# COMPACT_ATOMS: atom_id res chain seq x y z
N MET A 1 -32.54 47.48 -37.78
CA MET A 1 -31.19 47.23 -38.30
C MET A 1 -30.19 48.05 -37.50
N LYS A 2 -29.43 47.41 -36.62
CA LYS A 2 -28.23 47.98 -35.98
C LYS A 2 -27.17 46.88 -36.01
N SER A 3 -26.14 47.09 -36.82
CA SER A 3 -24.95 46.23 -36.89
C SER A 3 -24.06 46.53 -35.67
N PRO A 4 -23.51 45.52 -34.97
CA PRO A 4 -22.44 45.73 -34.02
C PRO A 4 -21.07 45.67 -34.71
N THR A 5 -20.24 46.64 -34.39
CA THR A 5 -18.84 46.82 -34.82
C THR A 5 -17.91 45.81 -34.14
N MET A 6 -16.97 45.25 -34.90
CA MET A 6 -15.86 44.40 -34.45
C MET A 6 -14.65 45.26 -34.04
N GLU A 7 -14.25 45.18 -32.78
CA GLU A 7 -12.93 45.57 -32.24
C GLU A 7 -12.68 44.55 -31.10
N GLY A 8 -11.67 43.69 -31.07
CA GLY A 8 -10.24 43.94 -31.17
C GLY A 8 -9.58 43.15 -30.00
N LEU A 9 -8.55 42.36 -30.32
CA LEU A 9 -7.84 41.37 -29.51
C LEU A 9 -7.42 41.78 -28.07
N ARG A 10 -7.49 40.81 -27.14
CA ARG A 10 -6.31 40.39 -26.35
C ARG A 10 -6.44 38.94 -25.87
N GLU A 11 -5.67 38.05 -26.48
CA GLU A 11 -5.31 36.77 -25.88
C GLU A 11 -4.13 36.99 -24.93
N SER A 12 -4.25 36.53 -23.69
CA SER A 12 -3.10 36.06 -22.90
C SER A 12 -3.58 35.23 -21.70
N GLY A 13 -4.31 34.16 -21.99
CA GLY A 13 -4.42 33.03 -21.07
C GLY A 13 -3.52 31.92 -21.60
N SER A 14 -2.29 31.84 -21.10
CA SER A 14 -1.42 30.68 -21.33
C SER A 14 -2.11 29.44 -20.76
N SER A 15 -2.88 28.76 -21.61
CA SER A 15 -3.35 27.41 -21.32
C SER A 15 -2.15 26.51 -21.55
N ALA A 16 -1.42 26.24 -20.47
CA ALA A 16 -0.52 25.09 -20.43
C ALA A 16 -1.40 23.85 -20.60
N SER A 17 -1.64 23.48 -21.86
CA SER A 17 -2.17 22.18 -22.24
C SER A 17 -1.11 21.18 -21.80
N SER A 18 -1.30 20.60 -20.62
CA SER A 18 -0.54 19.45 -20.19
C SER A 18 -0.94 18.30 -21.11
N THR A 19 -0.23 18.16 -22.23
CA THR A 19 -0.27 16.96 -23.06
C THR A 19 0.14 15.78 -22.19
N GLY A 20 -0.86 15.09 -21.64
CA GLY A 20 -0.65 13.85 -20.90
C GLY A 20 -0.07 12.79 -21.82
N VAL A 21 0.93 12.06 -21.34
CA VAL A 21 1.45 10.89 -22.05
C VAL A 21 0.55 9.69 -21.72
N ILE A 22 -0.07 9.09 -22.72
CA ILE A 22 -0.74 7.79 -22.55
C ILE A 22 0.35 6.71 -22.51
N GLY A 23 0.45 6.01 -21.40
CA GLY A 23 1.36 4.86 -21.22
C GLY A 23 0.61 3.65 -20.70
N ALA A 24 1.03 2.46 -21.10
CA ALA A 24 0.51 1.19 -20.58
C ALA A 24 1.52 0.57 -19.60
N ILE A 25 1.03 0.08 -18.46
CA ILE A 25 1.82 -0.70 -17.51
C ILE A 25 1.37 -2.15 -17.63
N HIS A 26 2.27 -3.02 -18.10
CA HIS A 26 2.01 -4.45 -18.13
C HIS A 26 2.33 -5.04 -16.75
N ILE A 27 1.34 -5.67 -16.13
CA ILE A 27 1.51 -6.41 -14.88
C ILE A 27 1.74 -7.87 -15.27
N SER A 28 2.94 -8.40 -15.03
CA SER A 28 3.21 -9.81 -15.25
C SER A 28 2.62 -10.64 -14.11
N ASN A 29 2.10 -11.83 -14.46
CA ASN A 29 1.56 -12.76 -13.48
C ASN A 29 2.71 -13.50 -12.79
N GLY A 30 2.82 -13.35 -11.47
CA GLY A 30 3.68 -14.14 -10.59
C GLY A 30 2.91 -14.54 -9.34
N CYS A 31 3.19 -15.72 -8.78
CA CYS A 31 2.54 -16.19 -7.56
C CYS A 31 3.58 -16.56 -6.49
N MET A 32 3.59 -15.82 -5.40
CA MET A 32 4.25 -16.20 -4.14
C MET A 32 3.31 -15.93 -2.99
N ASP A 33 3.22 -16.87 -2.06
CA ASP A 33 2.37 -16.75 -0.88
C ASP A 33 3.07 -15.95 0.23
N LEU A 34 2.46 -14.83 0.59
CA LEU A 34 2.88 -13.97 1.70
C LEU A 34 1.91 -13.99 2.88
N THR A 35 1.03 -15.00 2.96
CA THR A 35 0.21 -15.22 4.14
C THR A 35 1.09 -15.14 5.41
N ASP A 36 0.64 -14.35 6.38
CA ASP A 36 1.33 -14.06 7.65
C ASP A 36 2.69 -13.34 7.56
N LYS A 37 3.09 -12.81 6.40
CA LYS A 37 4.38 -12.10 6.22
C LYS A 37 4.26 -10.57 6.13
N VAL A 38 3.04 -10.03 6.02
CA VAL A 38 2.80 -8.59 5.98
C VAL A 38 2.27 -8.08 7.31
N HIS A 39 2.90 -7.00 7.78
CA HIS A 39 2.59 -6.37 9.06
C HIS A 39 2.43 -4.87 8.85
N GLN A 40 1.32 -4.31 9.33
CA GLN A 40 1.14 -2.87 9.41
C GLN A 40 1.54 -2.40 10.81
N LEU A 41 2.58 -1.58 10.89
CA LEU A 41 3.08 -1.05 12.16
C LEU A 41 2.48 0.33 12.46
N PRO A 42 2.25 0.68 13.73
CA PRO A 42 1.72 1.98 14.14
C PRO A 42 2.84 3.02 14.22
N CYS A 43 3.78 2.97 13.29
CA CYS A 43 4.91 3.89 13.19
C CYS A 43 5.48 3.92 11.77
N VAL A 44 6.22 4.98 11.47
CA VAL A 44 6.91 5.13 10.19
C VAL A 44 8.35 4.65 10.33
N ILE A 45 8.77 3.74 9.45
CA ILE A 45 10.17 3.33 9.30
C ILE A 45 10.73 4.05 8.08
N LYS A 46 11.81 4.82 8.27
CA LYS A 46 12.43 5.60 7.16
C LYS A 46 13.21 4.72 6.17
N TYR A 47 13.61 3.53 6.59
CA TYR A 47 14.41 2.61 5.80
C TYR A 47 13.49 1.68 5.00
N ASN A 48 13.68 1.63 3.67
CA ASN A 48 12.86 0.85 2.74
C ASN A 48 13.64 -0.30 2.07
N GLY A 49 14.70 -0.80 2.71
CA GLY A 49 15.52 -1.91 2.20
C GLY A 49 15.24 -3.25 2.87
N PRO A 50 16.01 -4.30 2.55
CA PRO A 50 15.88 -5.62 3.14
C PRO A 50 15.99 -5.59 4.67
N CYS A 51 15.17 -6.39 5.34
CA CYS A 51 15.13 -6.47 6.80
C CYS A 51 14.89 -7.92 7.26
N PRO A 52 15.62 -8.44 8.26
CA PRO A 52 15.42 -9.79 8.80
C PRO A 52 14.17 -9.87 9.70
N VAL A 53 12.98 -9.61 9.13
CA VAL A 53 11.71 -9.58 9.89
C VAL A 53 11.46 -10.89 10.61
N SER A 54 11.65 -12.02 9.93
CA SER A 54 11.40 -13.36 10.50
C SER A 54 12.32 -13.71 11.66
N ASP A 55 13.47 -13.05 11.83
CA ASP A 55 14.39 -13.33 12.93
C ASP A 55 13.99 -12.56 14.20
N TYR A 56 13.51 -11.32 14.03
CA TYR A 56 13.29 -10.39 15.14
C TYR A 56 11.83 -10.11 15.47
N PHE A 57 10.92 -10.30 14.52
CA PHE A 57 9.52 -9.94 14.65
C PHE A 57 8.61 -11.16 14.45
N LYS A 58 8.23 -11.79 15.56
CA LYS A 58 7.40 -13.00 15.60
C LYS A 58 6.18 -12.75 16.48
N PRO A 59 5.07 -12.25 15.94
CA PRO A 59 3.84 -12.06 16.69
C PRO A 59 3.38 -13.38 17.30
N LYS A 60 3.09 -13.37 18.61
CA LYS A 60 2.63 -14.53 19.36
C LYS A 60 1.15 -14.41 19.66
N ILE A 61 0.41 -15.49 19.48
CA ILE A 61 -0.99 -15.60 19.91
C ILE A 61 -1.05 -15.42 21.43
N THR A 62 -1.96 -14.56 21.89
CA THR A 62 -2.16 -14.31 23.33
C THR A 62 -3.28 -15.17 23.93
N GLY A 63 -4.09 -15.81 23.09
CA GLY A 63 -5.29 -16.57 23.50
C GLY A 63 -6.49 -15.68 23.84
N VAL A 64 -6.36 -14.36 23.69
CA VAL A 64 -7.45 -13.40 23.88
C VAL A 64 -8.14 -13.15 22.54
N VAL A 65 -9.47 -13.21 22.50
CA VAL A 65 -10.26 -12.86 21.33
C VAL A 65 -10.88 -11.47 21.54
N VAL A 66 -10.67 -10.57 20.60
CA VAL A 66 -11.23 -9.21 20.59
C VAL A 66 -11.87 -9.01 19.22
N ASP A 67 -13.13 -8.57 19.18
CA ASP A 67 -13.87 -8.35 17.93
C ASP A 67 -13.83 -9.55 16.97
N GLU A 68 -14.03 -10.75 17.52
CA GLU A 68 -13.99 -12.03 16.79
C GLU A 68 -12.62 -12.38 16.17
N LEU A 69 -11.59 -11.62 16.49
CA LEU A 69 -10.23 -11.80 16.02
C LEU A 69 -9.29 -12.27 17.13
N GLU A 70 -8.41 -13.20 16.80
CA GLU A 70 -7.37 -13.68 17.71
C GLU A 70 -6.28 -12.63 17.90
N SER A 71 -6.11 -12.19 19.15
CA SER A 71 -5.11 -11.20 19.52
C SER A 71 -3.70 -11.80 19.48
N LYS A 72 -2.79 -11.04 18.89
CA LYS A 72 -1.37 -11.30 18.77
C LYS A 72 -0.58 -10.17 19.41
N GLU A 73 0.53 -10.53 20.05
CA GLU A 73 1.46 -9.60 20.69
C GLU A 73 2.86 -9.72 20.08
N ALA A 74 3.52 -8.58 19.86
CA ALA A 74 4.92 -8.50 19.46
C ALA A 74 5.61 -7.30 20.11
N SER A 75 6.93 -7.22 20.00
CA SER A 75 7.68 -6.04 20.44
C SER A 75 8.47 -5.47 19.27
N PHE A 76 8.39 -4.16 19.07
CA PHE A 76 9.20 -3.45 18.09
C PHE A 76 9.90 -2.27 18.77
N ARG A 77 11.24 -2.24 18.69
CA ARG A 77 12.08 -1.18 19.31
C ARG A 77 11.78 -0.96 20.81
N GLY A 78 11.53 -2.05 21.55
CA GLY A 78 11.24 -2.00 22.98
C GLY A 78 9.81 -1.55 23.34
N ARG A 79 8.92 -1.37 22.35
CA ARG A 79 7.51 -1.07 22.57
C ARG A 79 6.68 -2.32 22.30
N LYS A 80 5.81 -2.65 23.24
CA LYS A 80 4.80 -3.69 23.06
C LYS A 80 3.77 -3.24 22.02
N LEU A 81 3.44 -4.13 21.11
CA LEU A 81 2.43 -3.98 20.08
C LEU A 81 1.39 -5.08 20.29
N GLU A 82 0.11 -4.72 20.23
CA GLU A 82 -1.01 -5.66 20.26
C GLU A 82 -1.80 -5.51 18.97
N GLY A 83 -2.35 -6.59 18.46
CA GLY A 83 -3.07 -6.55 17.20
C GLY A 83 -3.67 -7.88 16.83
N ALA A 84 -4.13 -7.99 15.59
CA ALA A 84 -4.79 -9.20 15.12
C ALA A 84 -4.70 -9.34 13.60
N THR A 85 -5.06 -10.51 13.09
CA THR A 85 -4.96 -10.86 11.66
C THR A 85 -6.28 -10.56 10.95
N LEU A 86 -6.31 -9.51 10.12
CA LEU A 86 -7.51 -9.12 9.35
C LEU A 86 -7.56 -9.89 8.05
N SER A 87 -8.67 -10.62 7.83
CA SER A 87 -8.95 -11.26 6.56
C SER A 87 -9.21 -10.22 5.47
N ILE A 88 -8.73 -10.47 4.23
CA ILE A 88 -9.21 -9.67 3.09
C ILE A 88 -10.68 -10.02 2.85
N PRO A 89 -11.54 -9.01 2.61
CA PRO A 89 -12.94 -9.22 2.28
C PRO A 89 -13.16 -10.20 1.13
N GLU A 90 -14.34 -10.80 1.08
CA GLU A 90 -14.73 -11.70 0.00
C GLU A 90 -14.66 -10.99 -1.36
N ASN A 91 -14.23 -11.72 -2.39
CA ASN A 91 -14.04 -11.21 -3.76
C ASN A 91 -12.94 -10.13 -3.91
N TYR A 92 -12.09 -9.94 -2.89
CA TYR A 92 -10.90 -9.09 -2.98
C TYR A 92 -9.61 -9.91 -2.86
N CYS A 93 -8.57 -9.42 -3.52
CA CYS A 93 -7.19 -9.86 -3.37
C CYS A 93 -6.28 -8.64 -3.28
N GLY A 94 -5.26 -8.72 -2.42
CA GLY A 94 -4.17 -7.76 -2.31
C GLY A 94 -3.05 -8.11 -3.29
N PHE A 95 -2.18 -7.15 -3.59
CA PHE A 95 -0.97 -7.37 -4.36
C PHE A 95 0.14 -6.47 -3.83
N VAL A 96 1.37 -6.98 -3.81
CA VAL A 96 2.58 -6.17 -3.61
C VAL A 96 3.32 -6.12 -4.94
N LEU A 97 3.38 -4.91 -5.48
CA LEU A 97 3.96 -4.65 -6.79
C LEU A 97 5.30 -3.92 -6.64
N GLU A 98 6.35 -4.44 -7.25
CA GLU A 98 7.65 -3.79 -7.38
C GLU A 98 7.91 -3.33 -8.82
N LYS A 99 8.24 -2.05 -9.04
CA LYS A 99 8.57 -1.60 -10.39
C LYS A 99 9.86 -2.27 -10.87
N MET A 100 9.71 -3.21 -11.79
CA MET A 100 10.83 -3.83 -12.47
C MET A 100 11.41 -2.85 -13.49
N LYS A 101 12.72 -2.64 -13.41
CA LYS A 101 13.49 -2.16 -14.56
C LYS A 101 13.67 -3.40 -15.43
N THR A 102 13.43 -3.29 -16.73
CA THR A 102 13.61 -4.42 -17.66
C THR A 102 14.93 -5.14 -17.34
N GLU A 103 14.81 -6.46 -17.18
CA GLU A 103 15.70 -7.45 -16.55
C GLU A 103 15.42 -7.77 -15.06
N GLU A 104 14.69 -8.89 -14.90
CA GLU A 104 14.33 -9.68 -13.71
C GLU A 104 13.02 -9.35 -12.96
N LEU A 105 12.09 -10.31 -13.03
CA LEU A 105 10.70 -10.20 -12.55
C LEU A 105 10.39 -11.16 -11.40
N LEU A 106 9.90 -10.67 -10.25
CA LEU A 106 8.94 -11.36 -9.39
C LEU A 106 7.94 -10.38 -8.74
N PHE A 107 6.63 -10.63 -8.93
CA PHE A 107 5.52 -9.87 -8.34
C PHE A 107 4.63 -10.75 -7.45
N LEU A 108 3.99 -10.15 -6.45
CA LEU A 108 3.27 -10.84 -5.36
C LEU A 108 1.78 -10.46 -5.34
N SER A 109 0.91 -11.44 -5.15
CA SER A 109 -0.49 -11.28 -4.73
C SER A 109 -0.66 -11.74 -3.27
N GLN A 110 -1.62 -11.19 -2.52
CA GLN A 110 -1.78 -11.40 -1.08
C GLN A 110 -3.22 -11.40 -0.57
N LYS A 111 -3.37 -12.09 0.56
CA LYS A 111 -4.47 -11.96 1.52
C LYS A 111 -3.85 -11.69 2.90
N ILE A 112 -4.30 -10.63 3.59
CA ILE A 112 -4.26 -10.28 5.04
C ILE A 112 -3.46 -9.02 5.42
N ILE A 113 -4.07 -8.20 6.28
CA ILE A 113 -3.44 -7.08 7.01
C ILE A 113 -3.38 -7.48 8.48
N VAL A 114 -2.22 -7.49 9.11
CA VAL A 114 -2.14 -7.52 10.58
C VAL A 114 -2.08 -6.08 11.06
N ASP A 115 -3.18 -5.57 11.63
CA ASP A 115 -3.18 -4.30 12.35
C ASP A 115 -2.64 -4.54 13.75
N LEU A 116 -1.46 -4.01 14.03
CA LEU A 116 -0.89 -3.94 15.37
C LEU A 116 -1.01 -2.50 15.86
N SER A 117 -2.06 -2.20 16.61
CA SER A 117 -2.23 -0.87 17.21
C SER A 117 -1.64 -0.82 18.62
N SER A 118 -1.00 0.31 18.95
CA SER A 118 -0.59 0.58 20.32
C SER A 118 -1.82 0.99 21.13
N LYS A 119 -2.26 0.17 22.09
CA LYS A 119 -3.21 0.64 23.11
C LYS A 119 -2.55 1.79 23.87
N ARG A 120 -3.20 2.96 23.83
CA ARG A 120 -2.90 4.10 24.70
C ARG A 120 -3.66 3.94 26.00
#